data_AF-A0A950FIF1-F1
#
_entry.id   AF-A0A950FIF1-F1
#
_cell.length_a   1.000
_cell.length_b   1.000
_cell.length_c   1.000
_cell.angle_alpha   90.00
_cell.angle_beta   90.00
_cell.angle_gamma   90.00
#
_symmetry.space_group_name_H-M   'P 1'
#
loop_
_entity.id
_entity.type
_entity.pdbx_description
1 polymer ?
#
loop_
_entity_poly.entity_id
_entity_poly.type
_entity_poly.pdbx_seq_one_letter_code
_entity_poly.pdbx_strand_id
1 'polypeptide(L)'
;VEALPRIASKANAVAAMRKAIKQPCITVFIGDDATDEEALAALDDGDVGVLVGPARPSRACYRLPSPAAVAAELRALAEYFEHA
;
A
#
# COMPACT_ATOMS: atom_id res chain seq x y z
N VAL A 1 -16.23 15.93 -1.15
CA VAL A 1 -16.83 14.92 -2.05
C VAL A 1 -15.93 14.82 -3.26
N GLU A 2 -15.37 13.64 -3.51
CA GLU A 2 -14.59 13.37 -4.73
C GLU A 2 -15.51 12.70 -5.77
N ALA A 3 -15.33 13.05 -7.04
CA ALA A 3 -16.07 12.46 -8.16
C ALA A 3 -15.06 12.01 -9.22
N LEU A 4 -15.01 10.70 -9.45
CA LEU A 4 -14.06 10.07 -10.37
C LEU A 4 -14.81 9.07 -11.27
N PRO A 5 -14.36 8.83 -12.51
CA PRO A 5 -14.87 7.73 -13.33
C PRO A 5 -14.65 6.41 -12.59
N ARG A 6 -15.68 5.56 -12.48
CA ARG A 6 -15.62 4.27 -11.76
C ARG A 6 -14.47 3.35 -12.22
N ILE A 7 -14.01 3.52 -13.46
CA ILE A 7 -12.91 2.73 -14.02
C ILE A 7 -11.53 3.17 -13.52
N ALA A 8 -11.41 4.36 -12.93
CA ALA A 8 -10.17 4.88 -12.37
C ALA A 8 -10.15 4.63 -10.86
N SER A 9 -9.52 3.54 -10.45
CA SER A 9 -9.32 3.17 -9.05
C SER A 9 -7.86 2.90 -8.74
N LYS A 10 -7.48 3.01 -7.46
CA LYS A 10 -6.13 2.67 -6.98
C LYS A 10 -5.80 1.20 -7.24
N ALA A 11 -6.78 0.30 -7.09
CA ALA A 11 -6.63 -1.12 -7.42
C ALA A 11 -6.22 -1.32 -8.89
N ASN A 12 -6.88 -0.63 -9.83
CA ASN A 12 -6.53 -0.70 -11.24
C ASN A 12 -5.13 -0.16 -11.53
N ALA A 13 -4.71 0.90 -10.83
CA ALA A 13 -3.37 1.44 -10.94
C ALA A 13 -2.31 0.45 -10.45
N VAL A 14 -2.51 -0.20 -9.29
CA VAL A 14 -1.62 -1.24 -8.76
C VAL A 14 -1.50 -2.41 -9.73
N ALA A 15 -2.62 -2.91 -10.26
CA ALA A 15 -2.62 -3.99 -11.24
C ALA A 15 -1.87 -3.61 -12.53
N ALA A 16 -2.04 -2.38 -13.02
CA ALA A 16 -1.32 -1.87 -14.18
C ALA A 16 0.18 -1.75 -13.93
N MET A 17 0.59 -1.26 -12.74
CA MET A 17 2.00 -1.16 -12.35
C MET A 17 2.66 -2.53 -12.28
N ARG A 18 2.02 -3.51 -11.63
CA ARG A 18 2.52 -4.90 -11.59
C ARG A 18 2.74 -5.47 -12.98
N LYS A 19 1.79 -5.27 -13.89
CA LYS A 19 1.91 -5.73 -15.28
C LYS A 19 3.07 -5.05 -16.02
N ALA A 20 3.40 -3.81 -15.68
CA ALA A 20 4.51 -3.07 -16.29
C ALA A 20 5.89 -3.53 -15.76
N ILE A 21 5.96 -3.98 -14.50
CA ILE A 21 7.17 -4.53 -13.90
C ILE A 21 7.37 -5.96 -14.40
N LYS A 22 8.41 -6.18 -15.22
CA LYS A 22 8.64 -7.48 -15.89
C LYS A 22 9.27 -8.56 -15.00
N GLN A 23 9.62 -8.22 -13.77
CA GLN A 23 10.26 -9.11 -12.81
C GLN A 23 9.32 -9.37 -11.63
N PRO A 24 9.33 -10.56 -11.01
CA PRO A 24 8.59 -10.79 -9.78
C PRO A 24 8.97 -9.76 -8.72
N CYS A 25 7.99 -9.09 -8.15
CA CYS A 25 8.19 -8.11 -7.09
C CYS A 25 7.11 -8.27 -6.03
N ILE A 26 7.50 -8.07 -4.77
CA ILE A 26 6.56 -7.93 -3.66
C ILE A 26 6.09 -6.47 -3.67
N THR A 27 4.78 -6.26 -3.63
CA THR A 27 4.20 -4.92 -3.52
C THR A 27 3.96 -4.58 -2.06
N VAL A 28 4.37 -3.38 -1.69
CA VAL A 28 4.02 -2.77 -0.40
C VAL A 28 3.06 -1.62 -0.69
N PHE A 29 1.82 -1.74 -0.23
CA PHE A 29 0.81 -0.69 -0.34
C PHE A 29 0.55 -0.06 1.02
N ILE A 30 0.64 1.27 1.10
CA ILE A 30 0.47 2.05 2.33
C ILE A 30 -0.62 3.10 2.07
N GLY A 31 -1.73 3.06 2.81
CA GLY A 31 -2.88 3.94 2.61
C GLY A 31 -3.58 4.34 3.91
N ASP A 32 -4.21 5.52 3.93
CA ASP A 32 -4.79 6.14 5.12
C ASP A 32 -6.31 6.34 5.05
N ASP A 33 -6.93 6.22 3.87
CA ASP A 33 -8.35 6.52 3.66
C ASP A 33 -9.16 5.29 3.22
N ALA A 34 -10.49 5.37 3.30
CA ALA A 34 -11.39 4.28 2.93
C ALA A 34 -11.26 3.88 1.45
N THR A 35 -10.86 4.80 0.57
CA THR A 35 -10.63 4.52 -0.85
C THR A 35 -9.45 3.57 -1.10
N ASP A 36 -8.53 3.45 -0.14
CA ASP A 36 -7.37 2.56 -0.22
C ASP A 36 -7.73 1.08 -0.01
N GLU A 37 -8.88 0.80 0.61
CA GLU A 37 -9.31 -0.57 0.90
C GLU A 37 -9.51 -1.40 -0.37
N GLU A 38 -9.88 -0.78 -1.49
CA GLU A 38 -9.94 -1.46 -2.78
C GLU A 38 -8.55 -1.89 -3.28
N ALA A 39 -7.51 -1.10 -3.01
CA ALA A 39 -6.14 -1.43 -3.40
C ALA A 39 -5.54 -2.49 -2.48
N LEU A 40 -5.76 -2.35 -1.16
CA LEU A 40 -5.42 -3.36 -0.16
C LEU A 40 -6.12 -4.69 -0.45
N ALA A 41 -7.36 -4.64 -0.95
CA ALA A 41 -8.13 -5.81 -1.36
C ALA A 41 -7.55 -6.59 -2.53
N ALA A 42 -6.79 -5.91 -3.39
CA ALA A 42 -6.24 -6.44 -4.64
C ALA A 42 -4.81 -6.96 -4.48
N LEU A 43 -4.26 -6.94 -3.26
CA LEU A 43 -2.95 -7.52 -2.96
C LEU A 43 -3.02 -9.06 -3.02
N ASP A 44 -1.98 -9.68 -3.57
CA ASP A 44 -1.81 -11.13 -3.68
C ASP A 44 -1.12 -11.67 -2.41
N ASP A 45 -1.07 -12.99 -2.30
CA ASP A 45 -0.34 -13.67 -1.22
C ASP A 45 1.15 -13.29 -1.25
N GLY A 46 1.66 -12.85 -0.11
CA GLY A 46 3.06 -12.40 0.05
C GLY A 46 3.26 -10.90 -0.12
N ASP A 47 2.26 -10.15 -0.61
CA ASP A 47 2.27 -8.70 -0.60
C ASP A 47 1.98 -8.13 0.80
N VAL A 48 2.33 -6.85 0.99
CA VAL A 48 2.22 -6.17 2.28
C VAL A 48 1.27 -4.99 2.17
N GLY A 49 0.14 -5.07 2.89
CA GLY A 49 -0.80 -3.97 3.07
C GLY A 49 -0.62 -3.29 4.42
N VAL A 50 -0.53 -1.95 4.43
CA VAL A 50 -0.37 -1.13 5.65
C VAL A 50 -1.46 -0.05 5.73
N LEU A 51 -2.22 -0.08 6.81
CA LEU A 51 -3.15 0.99 7.18
C LEU A 51 -2.40 2.11 7.90
N VAL A 52 -2.66 3.35 7.55
CA VAL A 52 -2.14 4.54 8.25
C VAL A 52 -3.24 5.23 9.03
N GLY A 53 -2.94 5.67 10.25
CA GLY A 53 -3.89 6.36 11.11
C GLY A 53 -4.64 5.40 12.04
N PRO A 54 -5.74 5.82 12.71
CA PRO A 54 -6.44 5.04 13.73
C PRO A 54 -6.81 3.62 13.31
N ALA A 55 -6.85 2.68 14.26
CA ALA A 55 -7.28 1.32 13.99
C ALA A 55 -8.76 1.32 13.55
N ARG A 56 -9.03 0.65 12.44
CA ARG A 56 -10.38 0.50 11.86
C ARG A 56 -10.44 -0.82 11.07
N PRO A 57 -11.63 -1.32 10.72
CA PRO A 57 -11.75 -2.43 9.78
C PRO A 57 -10.96 -2.13 8.50
N SER A 58 -10.05 -3.02 8.14
CA SER A 58 -9.16 -2.85 6.99
C SER A 58 -8.69 -4.23 6.51
N ARG A 59 -8.35 -4.33 5.22
CA ARG A 59 -7.68 -5.51 4.65
C ARG A 59 -6.16 -5.47 4.81
N ALA A 60 -5.60 -4.38 5.34
CA ALA A 60 -4.19 -4.30 5.66
C ALA A 60 -3.81 -5.29 6.79
N CYS A 61 -2.67 -5.97 6.62
CA CYS A 61 -2.12 -6.87 7.64
C CYS A 61 -1.32 -6.12 8.72
N TYR A 62 -0.87 -4.90 8.41
CA TYR A 62 -0.08 -4.06 9.31
C TYR A 62 -0.71 -2.68 9.46
N ARG A 63 -0.29 -1.95 10.50
CA ARG A 63 -0.76 -0.60 10.77
C ARG A 63 0.37 0.29 11.26
N LEU A 64 0.42 1.51 10.72
CA LEU A 64 1.23 2.60 11.24
C LEU A 64 0.35 3.73 11.79
N PRO A 65 0.72 4.35 12.92
CA PRO A 65 -0.16 5.30 13.59
C PRO A 65 -0.30 6.64 12.88
N SER A 66 0.65 7.01 12.01
CA SER A 66 0.69 8.33 11.36
C SER A 66 1.57 8.34 10.11
N PRO A 67 1.44 9.38 9.25
CA PRO A 67 2.38 9.60 8.15
C PRO A 67 3.83 9.77 8.60
N ALA A 68 4.07 10.33 9.79
CA ALA A 68 5.42 10.44 10.34
C ALA A 68 6.04 9.06 10.64
N ALA A 69 5.23 8.12 11.14
CA ALA A 69 5.66 6.75 11.34
C ALA A 69 5.95 6.05 10.00
N VAL A 70 5.16 6.30 8.95
CA VAL A 70 5.48 5.81 7.59
C VAL A 70 6.87 6.27 7.15
N ALA A 71 7.19 7.55 7.32
CA ALA A 71 8.49 8.08 6.96
C ALA A 71 9.64 7.48 7.79
N ALA A 72 9.40 7.14 9.07
CA ALA A 72 10.40 6.47 9.89
C ALA A 72 10.66 5.03 9.42
N GLU A 73 9.60 4.26 9.16
CA GLU A 73 9.71 2.88 8.69
C GLU A 73 10.34 2.77 7.30
N LEU A 74 9.99 3.67 6.37
CA LEU A 74 10.60 3.67 5.03
C LEU A 74 12.10 3.97 5.09
N ARG A 75 12.56 4.81 6.03
CA ARG A 75 14.00 5.03 6.25
C ARG A 75 14.67 3.79 6.82
N ALA A 76 14.10 3.20 7.86
CA ALA A 76 14.63 1.98 8.46
C ALA A 76 14.72 0.83 7.42
N LEU A 77 13.72 0.70 6.55
CA LEU A 77 13.72 -0.28 5.48
C LEU A 77 14.80 -0.01 4.43
N ALA A 78 14.99 1.25 4.04
CA ALA A 78 16.07 1.63 3.13
C ALA A 78 17.45 1.35 3.74
N GLU A 79 17.67 1.75 4.99
CA GLU A 79 18.90 1.46 5.74
C GLU A 79 19.16 -0.04 5.85
N TYR A 80 18.12 -0.85 6.10
CA TYR A 80 18.24 -2.31 6.13
C TYR A 80 18.74 -2.87 4.79
N PHE A 81 18.18 -2.40 3.66
CA PHE A 81 18.58 -2.86 2.34
C PHE A 81 19.96 -2.38 1.90
N GLU A 82 20.46 -1.25 2.42
CA GLU A 82 21.84 -0.80 2.16
C GLU A 82 22.89 -1.69 2.84
N HIS A 83 22.51 -2.39 3.91
CA HIS A 83 23.40 -3.25 4.69
C HIS A 83 23.15 -4.76 4.48
N ALA A 84 22.20 -5.14 3.62
CA ALA A 84 21.86 -6.52 3.28
C ALA A 84 22.58 -6.98 2.00
#